data_AF-A0A0B8P756-F1
#
_entry.id   AF-A0A0B8P756-F1
#
_cell.length_a   1.000
_cell.length_b   1.000
_cell.length_c   1.000
_cell.angle_alpha   90.00
_cell.angle_beta   90.00
_cell.angle_gamma   90.00
#
_symmetry.space_group_name_H-M   'P 1'
#
loop_
_entity.id
_entity.type
_entity.pdbx_description
1 polymer ?
#
loop_
_entity_poly.entity_id
_entity_poly.type
_entity_poly.pdbx_seq_one_letter_code
_entity_poly.pdbx_strand_id
1 'polypeptide(L)' 'MSQNVYQFIDVNRVDPAKKPLNIRKIEFVEIYEPFTKQQASAQADRC' A
#
# COMPACT_ATOMS: atom_id res chain seq x y z
N MET A 1 -10.43 17.03 14.99
CA MET A 1 -9.35 17.50 14.10
C MET A 1 -9.89 17.45 12.69
N SER A 2 -9.81 18.53 11.92
CA SER A 2 -10.35 18.58 10.54
C SER A 2 -9.57 17.60 9.65
N GLN A 3 -10.21 16.49 9.27
CA GLN A 3 -9.62 15.52 8.34
C GLN A 3 -9.55 16.15 6.95
N ASN A 4 -8.40 16.07 6.27
CA ASN A 4 -8.25 16.60 4.92
C ASN A 4 -8.90 15.64 3.91
N VAL A 5 -10.17 15.88 3.60
CA VAL A 5 -10.97 15.04 2.68
C VAL A 5 -10.44 15.06 1.24
N TYR A 6 -9.54 15.99 0.89
CA TYR A 6 -8.97 16.12 -0.46
C TYR A 6 -7.57 15.50 -0.59
N GLN A 7 -7.14 14.72 0.40
CA GLN A 7 -5.80 14.11 0.41
C GLN A 7 -5.54 13.18 -0.79
N PHE A 8 -6.59 12.70 -1.47
CA PHE A 8 -6.45 11.94 -2.72
C PHE A 8 -5.87 12.75 -3.89
N ILE A 9 -5.91 14.09 -3.83
CA ILE A 9 -5.33 14.98 -4.84
C ILE A 9 -3.80 14.98 -4.71
N ASP A 10 -3.31 15.08 -3.48
CA ASP A 10 -1.88 15.27 -3.21
C ASP A 10 -1.14 13.94 -2.99
N VAL A 11 -1.85 12.91 -2.53
CA VAL A 11 -1.27 11.61 -2.18
C VAL A 11 -1.72 10.57 -3.19
N ASN A 12 -0.74 10.01 -3.90
CA ASN A 12 -0.96 8.90 -4.81
C ASN A 12 -1.24 7.59 -4.06
N ARG A 13 -1.93 6.69 -4.76
CA ARG A 13 -2.07 5.30 -4.30
C ARG A 13 -0.70 4.64 -4.36
N VAL A 14 -0.32 4.02 -3.25
CA VAL A 14 0.88 3.18 -3.19
C VAL A 14 0.43 1.79 -2.79
N ASP A 15 0.75 0.80 -3.62
CA ASP A 15 0.51 -0.62 -3.28
C ASP A 15 1.56 -1.10 -2.27
N PRO A 16 1.26 -2.15 -1.49
CA PRO A 16 2.26 -2.71 -0.59
C PRO A 16 3.42 -3.34 -1.36
N ALA A 17 4.52 -3.57 -0.65
CA ALA A 17 5.73 -4.15 -1.25
C ALA A 17 5.43 -5.52 -1.89
N LYS A 18 6.00 -5.74 -3.07
CA LYS A 18 5.88 -7.01 -3.80
C LYS A 18 7.15 -7.83 -3.59
N LYS A 19 6.99 -9.15 -3.50
CA LYS A 19 8.13 -10.07 -3.57
C LYS A 19 8.89 -9.90 -4.90
N PRO A 20 10.22 -10.04 -4.90
CA PRO A 20 11.05 -10.01 -6.11
C PRO A 20 10.55 -10.93 -7.24
N LEU A 21 10.77 -10.51 -8.49
CA LEU A 21 10.24 -11.21 -9.68
C LEU A 21 10.73 -12.67 -9.79
N ASN A 22 11.99 -12.92 -9.44
CA ASN A 22 12.58 -14.26 -9.46
C ASN A 22 11.88 -15.22 -8.49
N ILE A 23 11.36 -14.73 -7.37
CA ILE A 23 10.62 -15.56 -6.38
C ILE A 23 9.22 -15.87 -6.91
N ARG A 24 8.43 -14.83 -7.25
CA ARG A 24 7.02 -15.00 -7.65
C ARG A 24 6.80 -15.67 -9.02
N LYS A 25 7.86 -15.97 -9.76
CA LYS A 25 7.82 -16.75 -11.01
C LYS A 25 7.91 -18.27 -10.77
N ILE A 26 8.43 -18.67 -9.62
CA ILE A 26 8.85 -20.06 -9.36
C ILE A 26 8.10 -20.63 -8.16
N GLU A 27 7.90 -19.81 -7.12
CA GLU A 27 7.23 -20.22 -5.90
C GLU A 27 5.74 -19.90 -5.94
N PHE A 28 4.90 -20.85 -5.52
CA PHE A 28 3.46 -20.68 -5.41
C PHE A 28 3.10 -20.10 -4.03
N VAL A 29 3.40 -18.81 -3.85
CA VAL A 29 3.22 -18.06 -2.60
C VAL A 29 2.53 -16.72 -2.84
N GLU A 30 1.97 -16.12 -1.78
CA GLU A 30 1.42 -14.75 -1.84
C GLU A 30 2.51 -13.75 -2.27
N ILE A 31 2.17 -12.86 -3.20
CA ILE A 31 3.16 -11.95 -3.82
C ILE A 31 3.25 -10.61 -3.13
N TYR A 32 2.21 -10.22 -2.39
CA TYR A 32 2.16 -8.97 -1.67
C TYR A 32 2.53 -9.16 -0.21
N GLU A 33 3.33 -8.24 0.31
CA GLU A 33 3.54 -8.09 1.74
C GLU A 33 2.37 -7.31 2.36
N PRO A 34 2.07 -7.50 3.66
CA PRO A 34 1.11 -6.64 4.33
C PRO A 34 1.64 -5.21 4.45
N PHE A 35 0.73 -4.23 4.45
CA PHE A 35 1.11 -2.87 4.86
C PHE A 35 1.56 -2.85 6.32
N THR A 36 2.52 -1.99 6.63
CA THR A 36 2.73 -1.57 8.02
C THR A 36 1.53 -0.76 8.49
N LYS A 37 1.30 -0.70 9.80
CA LYS A 37 0.24 0.11 10.39
C LYS A 37 0.29 1.57 9.93
N GLN A 38 1.49 2.14 9.82
CA GLN A 38 1.70 3.51 9.36
C GLN A 38 1.31 3.69 7.90
N GLN A 39 1.71 2.77 7.02
CA GLN A 39 1.35 2.80 5.60
C GLN A 39 -0.17 2.68 5.41
N ALA A 40 -0.80 1.74 6.14
CA ALA A 40 -2.23 1.54 6.08
C ALA A 40 -3.01 2.81 6.52
N SER A 41 -2.60 3.44 7.62
CA SER A 41 -3.20 4.70 8.08
C SER A 41 -3.09 5.79 7.03
N ALA A 42 -1.88 6.01 6.48
CA ALA A 42 -1.65 7.07 5.49
C ALA A 42 -2.42 6.86 4.18
N GLN A 43 -2.63 5.60 3.76
CA GLN A 43 -3.42 5.29 2.56
C GLN A 43 -4.94 5.33 2.83
N ALA A 44 -5.39 5.03 4.05
CA ALA A 44 -6.81 5.10 4.42
C ALA A 44 -7.35 6.53 4.49
N ASP A 45 -6.51 7.52 4.81
CA ASP A 45 -6.87 8.94 4.87
C ASP A 45 -7.18 9.57 3.48
N ARG A 46 -7.08 8.78 2.40
CA ARG A 46 -7.39 9.22 1.02
C ARG A 46 -8.87 9.09 0.65
N CYS A 47 -9.70 8.47 1.49
CA CYS A 47 -11.14 8.29 1.25
C CYS A 47 -11.96 9.55 1.59
#